data_AF-A0A3N4K4G9-F1
#
_entry.id   AF-A0A3N4K4G9-F1
#
_cell.length_a   1.000
_cell.length_b   1.000
_cell.length_c   1.000
_cell.angle_alpha   90.00
_cell.angle_beta   90.00
_cell.angle_gamma   90.00
#
_symmetry.space_group_name_H-M   'P 1'
#
loop_
_entity.id
_entity.type
_entity.pdbx_description
1 polymer ?
#
loop_
_entity_poly.entity_id
_entity_poly.type
_entity_poly.pdbx_seq_one_letter_code
_entity_poly.pdbx_strand_id
1 'polypeptide(L)' 'LLSSQPDFQAQKSQLQETFEAADHLVIFYPVYHCELNFIEYFWGSAKVYTQAHCEYSFPSLV' A
#
# COMPACT_ATOMS: atom_id res chain seq x y z
N LEU A 1 -11.06 7.98 -23.21
CA LEU A 1 -11.71 7.37 -24.40
C LEU A 1 -11.53 5.86 -24.39
N LEU A 2 -10.30 5.32 -24.33
CA LEU A 2 -10.05 3.88 -24.22
C LEU A 2 -10.32 3.33 -22.79
N SER A 3 -9.83 4.01 -21.76
CA SER A 3 -10.05 3.62 -20.35
C SER A 3 -11.52 3.66 -19.92
N SER A 4 -12.38 4.34 -20.67
CA SER A 4 -13.81 4.45 -20.39
C SER A 4 -14.64 3.37 -21.08
N GLN A 5 -14.02 2.50 -21.89
CA GLN A 5 -14.73 1.40 -22.52
C GLN A 5 -15.16 0.36 -21.47
N PRO A 6 -16.32 -0.28 -21.63
CA PRO A 6 -16.88 -1.18 -20.61
C PRO A 6 -15.98 -2.39 -20.28
N ASP A 7 -15.29 -2.94 -21.27
CA ASP A 7 -14.36 -4.06 -21.11
C ASP A 7 -13.15 -3.67 -20.25
N PHE A 8 -12.59 -2.47 -20.47
CA PHE A 8 -11.49 -1.96 -19.65
C PHE A 8 -11.92 -1.64 -18.21
N GLN A 9 -13.16 -1.19 -18.00
CA GLN A 9 -13.70 -0.95 -16.66
C GLN A 9 -14.06 -2.25 -15.93
N ALA A 10 -14.42 -3.30 -16.67
CA ALA A 10 -14.77 -4.61 -16.11
C ALA A 10 -13.55 -5.50 -15.82
N GLN A 11 -12.43 -5.27 -16.53
CA GLN A 11 -11.21 -6.06 -16.36
C GLN A 11 -10.52 -5.75 -15.03
N LYS A 12 -10.36 -6.78 -14.19
CA LYS A 12 -9.57 -6.68 -12.96
C LYS A 12 -8.09 -6.53 -13.29
N SER A 13 -7.35 -5.85 -12.41
CA SER A 13 -5.90 -5.78 -12.53
C SER A 13 -5.27 -7.15 -12.24
N GLN A 14 -4.15 -7.45 -12.90
CA GLN A 14 -3.43 -8.71 -12.68
C GLN A 14 -3.06 -8.94 -11.20
N LEU A 15 -2.71 -7.87 -10.48
CA LEU A 15 -2.41 -7.93 -9.05
C LEU A 15 -3.64 -8.35 -8.26
N GLN A 16 -4.79 -7.71 -8.53
CA GLN A 16 -6.04 -8.07 -7.86
C GLN A 16 -6.40 -9.54 -8.09
N GLU A 17 -6.31 -10.01 -9.34
CA GLU A 17 -6.58 -11.43 -9.67
C GLU A 17 -5.62 -12.38 -8.92
N THR A 18 -4.34 -12.03 -8.84
CA THR A 18 -3.33 -12.85 -8.15
C THR A 18 -3.59 -12.94 -6.64
N PHE A 19 -3.97 -11.83 -6.01
CA PHE A 19 -4.28 -11.82 -4.57
C PHE A 19 -5.60 -12.54 -4.26
N GLU A 20 -6.64 -12.30 -5.05
CA GLU A 20 -7.93 -12.99 -4.87
C GLU A 20 -7.78 -14.51 -5.09
N ALA A 21 -6.93 -14.94 -6.03
CA ALA A 21 -6.63 -16.35 -6.25
C ALA A 21 -5.87 -17.01 -5.07
N ALA A 22 -5.24 -16.21 -4.22
CA ALA A 22 -4.60 -16.64 -2.98
C ALA A 22 -5.51 -16.44 -1.74
N ASP A 23 -6.81 -16.24 -1.93
CA ASP A 23 -7.81 -15.96 -0.89
C ASP A 23 -7.52 -14.70 -0.04
N HIS A 24 -6.81 -13.73 -0.63
CA HIS A 24 -6.56 -12.45 0.00
C HIS A 24 -7.60 -11.39 -0.38
N LEU A 25 -7.94 -10.54 0.60
CA LEU A 25 -8.79 -9.38 0.38
C LEU A 25 -7.97 -8.21 -0.17
N VAL A 26 -8.46 -7.60 -1.25
CA VAL A 26 -7.84 -6.41 -1.86
C VAL A 26 -8.68 -5.19 -1.50
N ILE A 27 -8.06 -4.22 -0.82
CA ILE A 27 -8.70 -2.97 -0.40
C ILE A 27 -8.13 -1.83 -1.24
N PHE A 28 -9.00 -1.13 -1.97
CA PHE A 28 -8.63 0.05 -2.75
C PHE A 28 -8.95 1.32 -1.97
N TYR A 29 -7.94 2.18 -1.80
CA TYR A 29 -8.10 3.49 -1.20
C TYR A 29 -8.37 4.57 -2.25
N PRO A 30 -9.12 5.63 -1.92
CA PRO A 30 -9.24 6.80 -2.78
C PRO A 30 -7.86 7.42 -3.08
N VAL A 31 -7.68 7.88 -4.32
CA VAL A 31 -6.43 8.52 -4.73
C VAL A 31 -6.25 9.83 -3.94
N TYR A 32 -5.04 10.05 -3.41
CA TYR A 32 -4.65 11.23 -2.61
C TYR A 32 -5.22 11.31 -1.18
N HIS A 33 -5.73 10.21 -0.64
CA HIS A 33 -6.23 10.11 0.73
C HIS A 33 -5.37 9.17 1.58
N CYS A 34 -4.10 9.53 1.82
CA CYS A 34 -3.17 8.70 2.57
C CYS A 34 -3.57 8.53 4.04
N GLU A 35 -4.35 9.47 4.60
CA GLU A 35 -4.89 9.39 5.96
C GLU A 35 -5.80 8.18 6.19
N LEU A 36 -6.36 7.60 5.12
CA LEU A 36 -7.20 6.41 5.20
C LEU A 36 -6.38 5.11 5.18
N ASN A 37 -5.12 5.18 4.75
CA ASN A 37 -4.25 4.01 4.65
C ASN A 37 -3.64 3.67 6.02
N PHE A 38 -4.09 2.56 6.60
CA PHE A 38 -3.69 2.13 7.95
C PHE A 38 -2.17 2.01 8.14
N ILE A 39 -1.42 1.66 7.09
CA ILE A 39 0.03 1.48 7.17
C ILE A 39 0.78 2.78 7.49
N GLU A 40 0.23 3.94 7.10
CA GLU A 40 0.84 5.25 7.35
C GLU A 40 0.95 5.54 8.84
N TYR A 41 0.01 5.06 9.65
CA TYR A 41 0.06 5.19 11.11
C TYR A 41 1.26 4.44 11.71
N PHE A 42 1.52 3.21 11.23
CA PHE A 42 2.67 2.42 11.67
C PHE A 42 3.97 3.07 11.24
N TRP A 43 4.04 3.53 9.98
CA TRP A 43 5.23 4.22 9.47
C TRP A 43 5.54 5.50 10.23
N GLY A 44 4.53 6.30 10.57
CA GLY A 44 4.71 7.48 11.42
C GLY A 44 5.32 7.13 12.78
N SER A 45 4.79 6.10 13.44
CA SER A 45 5.28 5.63 14.73
C SER A 45 6.70 5.06 14.65
N ALA A 46 6.97 4.22 13.65
CA ALA A 46 8.29 3.63 13.40
C ALA A 46 9.34 4.70 13.09
N LYS A 47 8.96 5.76 12.35
CA LYS A 47 9.84 6.89 12.04
C LYS A 47 10.22 7.67 13.30
N VAL A 48 9.26 7.97 14.17
CA VAL A 48 9.54 8.66 15.44
C VAL A 48 10.50 7.84 16.31
N TYR A 49 10.24 6.53 16.43
CA TYR A 49 11.11 5.63 17.20
C TYR A 49 12.54 5.58 16.62
N THR A 50 12.67 5.34 15.32
CA THR A 50 13.98 5.26 14.68
C THR A 50 14.73 6.60 14.72
N GLN A 51 14.05 7.74 14.61
CA GLN A 51 14.72 9.04 14.79
C GLN A 51 15.30 9.23 16.20
N ALA A 52 14.64 8.70 17.23
CA ALA A 52 15.12 8.80 18.61
C ALA A 52 16.22 7.80 18.96
N HIS A 53 16.29 6.66 18.25
CA HIS A 53 17.10 5.51 18.65
C HIS A 53 18.08 4.99 17.59
N CYS A 54 18.04 5.49 16.35
CA CYS A 54 18.87 4.97 15.26
C CYS A 54 20.25 5.64 15.22
N GLU A 55 21.28 4.83 15.06
CA GLU A 55 22.67 5.26 14.84
C GLU A 55 22.97 5.62 13.37
N TYR A 56 21.93 5.65 12.52
CA TYR A 56 22.02 5.92 11.07
C TYR A 56 22.97 4.98 10.31
N SER A 57 23.09 3.73 10.75
CA SER A 57 23.84 2.69 10.06
C SER A 57 22.92 1.60 9.51
N PHE A 58 23.29 0.99 8.39
CA PHE A 58 22.57 -0.17 7.85
C PHE A 58 22.53 -1.37 8.81
N PRO A 59 23.63 -1.72 9.52
CA PRO A 59 23.61 -2.80 10.50
C PRO A 59 22.66 -2.56 11.67
N SER A 60 22.43 -1.30 12.07
CA SER A 60 21.52 -0.95 13.17
C SER A 60 20.04 -0.97 12.79
N LEU A 61 19.70 -1.37 11.57
CA LEU A 61 18.34 -1.35 11.02
C LEU A 61 17.57 -2.68 11.21
N VAL A 62 18.16 -3.64 11.95
CA VAL A 62 17.65 -5.00 12.19
C VAL A 62 17.06 -5.14 13.59
#